data_AF-A0A7X2MTD0-F1
#
_entry.id   AF-A0A7X2MTD0-F1
#
_cell.length_a   1.000
_cell.length_b   1.000
_cell.length_c   1.000
_cell.angle_alpha   90.00
_cell.angle_beta   90.00
_cell.angle_gamma   90.00
#
_symmetry.space_group_name_H-M   'P 1'
#
loop_
_entity.id
_entity.type
_entity.pdbx_description
1 polymer ?
#
loop_
_entity_poly.entity_id
_entity_poly.type
_entity_poly.pdbx_seq_one_letter_code
_entity_poly.pdbx_strand_id
1 'polypeptide(L)'
;IVRGAQFAEDASPMAHPIRPDQVIEMNNFYTLTVYEKGSEVIRMMHTLLGEENFQKGMKLYFDRHDGSAATCDDFVQAMEDASNVDLSQFRRWYSQSGTPVLTVRDDYNPELEQYTLHVTQHTPATADQKEKLPLHIPLDIELYDGEGKVIPLQNNGHPVH
;
A
#
# COMPACT_ATOMS: atom_id res chain seq x y z
N ILE A 1 16.49 1.58 4.53
CA ILE A 1 16.31 3.00 4.16
C ILE A 1 14.91 3.47 4.58
N VAL A 2 13.84 2.84 4.07
CA VAL A 2 12.44 3.13 4.45
C VAL A 2 12.20 3.13 5.98
N ARG A 3 12.49 2.02 6.68
CA ARG A 3 12.21 1.89 8.13
C ARG A 3 12.97 2.87 9.04
N GLY A 4 14.06 3.46 8.56
CA GLY A 4 14.90 4.36 9.38
C GLY A 4 14.62 5.82 9.07
N ALA A 5 15.08 6.27 7.90
CA ALA A 5 15.05 7.68 7.56
C ALA A 5 13.68 8.15 7.07
N GLN A 6 12.95 7.32 6.30
CA GLN A 6 11.64 7.71 5.78
C GLN A 6 10.58 7.76 6.90
N PHE A 7 10.57 6.80 7.82
CA PHE A 7 9.66 6.84 8.99
C PHE A 7 9.92 8.06 9.89
N ALA A 8 11.19 8.45 10.05
CA ALA A 8 11.54 9.66 10.79
C ALA A 8 11.03 10.93 10.09
N GLU A 9 11.10 10.99 8.75
CA GLU A 9 10.57 12.11 7.94
C GLU A 9 9.03 12.19 8.06
N ASP A 10 8.33 11.07 7.93
CA ASP A 10 6.86 10.95 8.07
C ASP A 10 6.35 11.31 9.49
N ALA A 11 7.22 11.24 10.49
CA ALA A 11 6.93 11.63 11.89
C ALA A 11 7.39 13.08 12.21
N SER A 12 8.01 13.77 11.26
CA SER A 12 8.59 15.10 11.45
C SER A 12 7.59 16.23 11.10
N PRO A 13 7.92 17.50 11.42
CA PRO A 13 7.16 18.65 10.91
C PRO A 13 7.14 18.78 9.38
N MET A 14 8.04 18.07 8.68
CA MET A 14 8.10 18.01 7.22
C MET A 14 7.28 16.86 6.62
N ALA A 15 6.49 16.14 7.43
CA ALA A 15 5.62 15.10 6.93
C ALA A 15 4.69 15.63 5.82
N HIS A 16 4.61 14.89 4.73
CA HIS A 16 3.75 15.19 3.59
C HIS A 16 3.35 13.89 2.89
N PRO A 17 2.23 13.84 2.18
CA PRO A 17 1.88 12.67 1.36
C PRO A 17 2.83 12.55 0.16
N ILE A 18 2.84 11.38 -0.51
CA ILE A 18 3.69 11.16 -1.69
C ILE A 18 3.31 12.05 -2.89
N ARG A 19 2.06 12.53 -2.93
CA ARG A 19 1.60 13.62 -3.80
C ARG A 19 1.28 14.83 -2.92
N PRO A 20 2.24 15.76 -2.72
CA PRO A 20 2.05 16.91 -1.84
C PRO A 20 0.91 17.82 -2.30
N ASP A 21 0.05 18.25 -1.37
CA ASP A 21 -1.05 19.19 -1.66
C ASP A 21 -0.60 20.67 -1.66
N GLN A 22 0.51 20.97 -0.96
CA GLN A 22 1.04 22.33 -0.80
C GLN A 22 2.56 22.34 -0.96
N VAL A 23 3.06 23.23 -1.82
CA VAL A 23 4.48 23.38 -2.12
C VAL A 23 4.82 24.86 -2.16
N ILE A 24 5.81 25.28 -1.36
CA ILE A 24 6.39 26.64 -1.42
C ILE A 24 7.58 26.65 -2.40
N GLU A 25 8.46 25.65 -2.29
CA GLU A 25 9.60 25.47 -3.18
C GLU A 25 9.71 23.99 -3.59
N MET A 26 9.71 23.73 -4.90
CA MET A 26 9.67 22.36 -5.45
C MET A 26 10.92 21.54 -5.10
N ASN A 27 12.08 22.20 -4.96
CA ASN A 27 13.34 21.54 -4.61
C ASN A 27 13.27 20.83 -3.24
N ASN A 28 12.38 21.25 -2.35
CA ASN A 28 12.22 20.65 -1.02
C ASN A 28 11.41 19.33 -1.05
N PHE A 29 10.94 18.89 -2.22
CA PHE A 29 10.15 17.66 -2.39
C PHE A 29 10.93 16.53 -3.09
N TYR A 30 12.24 16.70 -3.28
CA TYR A 30 13.15 15.58 -3.53
C TYR A 30 13.43 14.82 -2.22
N THR A 31 12.39 14.22 -1.65
CA THR A 31 12.42 13.61 -0.31
C THR A 31 12.35 12.10 -0.37
N LEU A 32 12.71 11.45 0.74
CA LEU A 32 12.56 10.00 0.90
C LEU A 32 11.10 9.58 0.80
N THR A 33 10.18 10.45 1.21
CA THR A 33 8.74 10.20 1.10
C THR A 33 8.27 10.17 -0.36
N VAL A 34 8.69 11.12 -1.21
CA VAL A 34 8.31 11.07 -2.64
C VAL A 34 8.94 9.88 -3.36
N TYR A 35 10.20 9.56 -3.09
CA TYR A 35 10.93 8.53 -3.82
C TYR A 35 10.77 7.12 -3.22
N GLU A 36 11.22 6.92 -1.98
CA GLU A 36 11.25 5.59 -1.36
C GLU A 36 9.84 5.11 -1.02
N LYS A 37 9.04 5.92 -0.30
CA LYS A 37 7.64 5.55 0.00
C LYS A 37 6.79 5.53 -1.27
N GLY A 38 7.04 6.43 -2.23
CA GLY A 38 6.43 6.37 -3.54
C GLY A 38 6.67 5.03 -4.24
N SER A 39 7.91 4.54 -4.24
CA SER A 39 8.25 3.23 -4.82
C SER A 39 7.55 2.06 -4.12
N GLU A 40 7.37 2.13 -2.80
CA GLU A 40 6.66 1.10 -2.04
C GLU A 40 5.15 1.12 -2.32
N VAL A 41 4.56 2.29 -2.61
CA VAL A 41 3.17 2.39 -3.10
C VAL A 41 3.02 1.73 -4.48
N ILE A 42 3.98 1.92 -5.39
CA ILE A 42 3.98 1.22 -6.69
C ILE A 42 4.15 -0.30 -6.48
N ARG A 43 5.04 -0.73 -5.58
CA ARG A 43 5.21 -2.14 -5.23
C ARG A 43 3.94 -2.76 -4.65
N MET A 44 3.24 -2.06 -3.75
CA MET A 44 1.96 -2.55 -3.21
C MET A 44 0.90 -2.72 -4.30
N MET A 45 0.84 -1.81 -5.27
CA MET A 45 -0.05 -1.93 -6.42
C MET A 45 0.31 -3.15 -7.28
N HIS A 46 1.60 -3.38 -7.52
CA HIS A 46 2.09 -4.59 -8.18
C HIS A 46 1.70 -5.87 -7.42
N THR A 47 1.83 -5.89 -6.09
CA THR A 47 1.37 -7.01 -5.24
C THR A 47 -0.12 -7.29 -5.38
N LEU A 48 -0.97 -6.25 -5.44
CA LEU A 48 -2.42 -6.40 -5.60
C LEU A 48 -2.81 -6.90 -6.99
N LEU A 49 -2.14 -6.42 -8.03
CA LEU A 49 -2.49 -6.73 -9.43
C LEU A 49 -1.85 -8.04 -9.92
N GLY A 50 -0.69 -8.40 -9.38
CA GLY A 50 0.23 -9.36 -9.98
C GLY A 50 0.93 -8.81 -11.22
N GLU A 51 2.03 -9.46 -11.62
CA GLU A 51 2.88 -9.03 -12.73
C GLU A 51 2.09 -8.83 -14.04
N GLU A 52 1.25 -9.80 -14.41
CA GLU A 52 0.54 -9.77 -15.69
C GLU A 52 -0.38 -8.54 -15.80
N ASN A 53 -1.20 -8.27 -14.79
CA ASN A 53 -2.13 -7.15 -14.83
C ASN A 53 -1.42 -5.82 -14.63
N PHE A 54 -0.34 -5.79 -13.85
CA PHE A 54 0.50 -4.60 -13.72
C PHE A 54 1.09 -4.20 -15.08
N GLN A 55 1.62 -5.15 -15.86
CA GLN A 55 2.12 -4.88 -17.21
C GLN A 55 1.01 -4.45 -18.18
N LYS A 56 -0.20 -5.02 -18.08
CA LYS A 56 -1.36 -4.54 -18.84
C LYS A 56 -1.69 -3.08 -18.49
N GLY A 57 -1.65 -2.72 -17.21
CA GLY A 57 -1.85 -1.35 -16.74
C GLY A 57 -0.78 -0.39 -17.25
N MET A 58 0.50 -0.79 -17.22
CA MET A 58 1.60 -0.02 -17.82
C MET A 58 1.37 0.22 -19.32
N LYS A 59 0.98 -0.83 -20.06
CA LYS A 59 0.68 -0.73 -21.49
C LYS A 59 -0.46 0.28 -21.72
N LEU A 60 -1.56 0.14 -20.99
CA LEU A 60 -2.71 1.03 -21.11
C LEU A 60 -2.37 2.48 -20.75
N TYR A 61 -1.54 2.69 -19.73
CA TYR A 61 -1.07 4.02 -19.33
C TYR A 61 -0.30 4.70 -20.46
N PHE A 62 0.68 4.02 -21.07
CA PHE A 62 1.41 4.57 -22.21
C PHE A 62 0.51 4.78 -23.43
N ASP A 63 -0.37 3.83 -23.75
CA ASP A 63 -1.31 3.96 -24.87
C ASP A 63 -2.21 5.21 -24.73
N ARG A 64 -2.53 5.64 -23.50
CA ARG A 64 -3.37 6.81 -23.20
C ARG A 64 -2.60 8.12 -23.10
N HIS A 65 -1.38 8.10 -22.56
CA HIS A 65 -0.69 9.30 -22.09
C HIS A 65 0.67 9.55 -22.74
N ASP A 66 1.08 8.75 -23.74
CA ASP A 66 2.31 9.01 -24.48
C ASP A 66 2.30 10.42 -25.12
N GLY A 67 3.42 11.13 -24.99
CA GLY A 67 3.58 12.51 -25.44
C GLY A 67 2.80 13.57 -24.66
N SER A 68 2.20 13.22 -23.49
CA SER A 68 1.40 14.14 -22.68
C SER A 68 1.97 14.36 -21.27
N ALA A 69 1.44 15.36 -20.56
CA ALA A 69 1.64 15.51 -19.12
C ALA A 69 0.48 14.82 -18.39
N ALA A 70 0.80 13.82 -17.56
CA ALA A 70 -0.17 13.02 -16.82
C ALA A 70 -0.02 13.21 -15.30
N THR A 71 -1.00 12.72 -14.55
CA THR A 71 -1.08 12.81 -13.08
C THR A 71 -0.94 11.44 -12.41
N CYS A 72 -0.76 11.43 -11.09
CA CYS A 72 -0.81 10.19 -10.30
C CYS A 72 -2.15 9.47 -10.44
N ASP A 73 -3.26 10.20 -10.53
CA ASP A 73 -4.59 9.60 -10.64
C ASP A 73 -4.78 8.92 -12.00
N ASP A 74 -4.20 9.48 -13.08
CA ASP A 74 -4.20 8.86 -14.41
C ASP A 74 -3.48 7.50 -14.40
N PHE A 75 -2.34 7.43 -13.71
CA PHE A 75 -1.60 6.18 -13.55
C PHE A 75 -2.40 5.12 -12.79
N VAL A 76 -3.00 5.48 -11.64
CA VAL A 76 -3.84 4.55 -10.88
C VAL A 76 -5.06 4.12 -11.69
N GLN A 77 -5.67 5.04 -12.46
CA GLN A 77 -6.84 4.71 -13.28
C GLN A 77 -6.49 3.73 -14.41
N ALA A 78 -5.35 3.90 -15.08
CA ALA A 78 -4.90 2.94 -16.09
C ALA A 78 -4.66 1.54 -15.50
N MET A 79 -4.14 1.47 -14.28
CA MET A 79 -3.91 0.21 -13.56
C MET A 79 -5.23 -0.47 -13.16
N GLU A 80 -6.18 0.29 -12.62
CA GLU A 80 -7.53 -0.18 -12.28
C GLU A 80 -8.28 -0.68 -13.53
N ASP A 81 -8.33 0.12 -14.59
CA ASP A 81 -9.06 -0.21 -15.82
C ASP A 81 -8.50 -1.48 -16.52
N ALA A 82 -7.18 -1.66 -16.51
CA ALA A 82 -6.54 -2.79 -17.17
C ALA A 82 -6.65 -4.10 -16.39
N SER A 83 -6.77 -4.02 -15.06
CA SER A 83 -6.78 -5.16 -14.16
C SER A 83 -8.18 -5.55 -13.68
N ASN A 84 -9.14 -4.62 -13.74
CA ASN A 84 -10.45 -4.70 -13.08
C ASN A 84 -10.37 -4.87 -11.54
N VAL A 85 -9.23 -4.52 -10.93
CA VAL A 85 -9.06 -4.46 -9.47
C VAL A 85 -9.44 -3.07 -8.99
N ASP A 86 -10.38 -2.97 -8.05
CA ASP A 86 -10.78 -1.67 -7.46
C ASP A 86 -9.65 -1.07 -6.62
N LEU A 87 -9.11 0.05 -7.08
CA LEU A 87 -8.06 0.82 -6.41
C LEU A 87 -8.63 2.10 -5.77
N SER A 88 -9.95 2.26 -5.64
CA SER A 88 -10.59 3.47 -5.10
C SER A 88 -10.10 3.79 -3.69
N GLN A 89 -10.09 2.80 -2.80
CA GLN A 89 -9.52 2.98 -1.46
C GLN A 89 -7.99 3.12 -1.48
N PHE A 90 -7.33 2.46 -2.43
CA PHE A 90 -5.86 2.47 -2.56
C PHE A 90 -5.33 3.87 -2.89
N ARG A 91 -6.08 4.69 -3.65
CA ARG A 91 -5.73 6.08 -3.97
C ARG A 91 -5.42 6.94 -2.73
N ARG A 92 -5.95 6.58 -1.55
CA ARG A 92 -5.66 7.27 -0.29
C ARG A 92 -4.17 7.28 0.08
N TRP A 93 -3.38 6.32 -0.39
CA TRP A 93 -1.92 6.32 -0.23
C TRP A 93 -1.24 7.54 -0.85
N TYR A 94 -1.84 8.13 -1.89
CA TYR A 94 -1.30 9.32 -2.55
C TYR A 94 -1.56 10.60 -1.76
N SER A 95 -2.59 10.62 -0.91
CA SER A 95 -3.06 11.83 -0.23
C SER A 95 -2.90 11.82 1.29
N GLN A 96 -2.54 10.69 1.91
CA GLN A 96 -2.40 10.59 3.36
C GLN A 96 -0.92 10.45 3.78
N SER A 97 -0.43 11.40 4.57
CA SER A 97 0.91 11.37 5.15
C SER A 97 0.99 10.47 6.39
N GLY A 98 2.21 10.20 6.85
CA GLY A 98 2.47 9.40 8.04
C GLY A 98 2.56 7.91 7.74
N THR A 99 3.05 7.18 8.73
CA THR A 99 3.27 5.73 8.67
C THR A 99 2.13 5.00 9.40
N PRO A 100 1.37 4.13 8.74
CA PRO A 100 0.35 3.33 9.40
C PRO A 100 0.99 2.31 10.35
N VAL A 101 0.37 2.10 11.50
CA VAL A 101 0.71 1.09 12.47
C VAL A 101 -0.32 -0.04 12.37
N LEU A 102 0.17 -1.25 12.12
CA LEU A 102 -0.63 -2.47 12.21
C LEU A 102 -0.42 -3.13 13.57
N THR A 103 -1.51 -3.48 14.22
CA THR A 103 -1.51 -4.37 15.38
C THR A 103 -2.16 -5.68 14.99
N VAL A 104 -1.40 -6.76 15.11
CA VAL A 104 -1.84 -8.12 14.81
C VAL A 104 -1.88 -8.90 16.11
N ARG A 105 -3.01 -9.54 16.38
CA ARG A 105 -3.15 -10.57 17.41
C ARG A 105 -3.72 -11.81 16.77
N ASP A 106 -3.37 -12.96 17.30
CA ASP A 106 -3.78 -14.25 16.78
C ASP A 106 -4.33 -15.17 17.85
N ASP A 107 -5.10 -16.15 17.40
CA ASP A 107 -5.59 -17.26 18.20
C ASP A 107 -5.71 -18.52 17.34
N TYR A 108 -5.48 -19.67 17.97
CA TYR A 108 -5.69 -20.97 17.36
C TYR A 108 -6.68 -21.77 18.19
N ASN A 109 -7.74 -22.25 17.54
CA ASN A 109 -8.71 -23.15 18.14
C ASN A 109 -8.40 -24.60 17.72
N PRO A 110 -7.91 -25.46 18.64
CA PRO A 110 -7.56 -26.84 18.31
C PRO A 110 -8.79 -27.75 18.07
N GLU A 111 -9.98 -27.40 18.58
CA GLU A 111 -11.19 -28.20 18.36
C GLU A 111 -11.74 -28.00 16.94
N LEU A 112 -11.56 -26.81 16.38
CA LEU A 112 -12.02 -26.45 15.04
C LEU A 112 -10.90 -26.47 14.00
N GLU A 113 -9.64 -26.64 14.42
CA GLU A 113 -8.44 -26.49 13.60
C GLU A 113 -8.42 -25.13 12.85
N GLN A 114 -8.83 -24.07 13.55
CA GLN A 114 -8.97 -22.73 12.98
C GLN A 114 -7.95 -21.76 13.57
N TYR A 115 -7.23 -21.08 12.68
CA TYR A 115 -6.34 -19.97 13.03
C TYR A 115 -6.99 -18.64 12.66
N THR A 116 -7.11 -17.75 13.63
CA THR A 116 -7.72 -16.42 13.45
C THR A 116 -6.64 -15.34 13.55
N LEU A 117 -6.54 -14.49 12.53
CA LEU A 117 -5.78 -13.25 12.61
C LEU A 117 -6.72 -12.06 12.80
N HIS A 118 -6.49 -11.29 13.84
CA HIS A 118 -7.17 -10.02 14.06
C HIS A 118 -6.20 -8.88 13.79
N VAL A 119 -6.47 -8.15 12.71
CA VAL A 119 -5.61 -7.06 12.23
C VAL A 119 -6.34 -5.74 12.40
N THR A 120 -5.72 -4.83 13.13
CA THR A 120 -6.19 -3.45 13.31
C THR A 120 -5.15 -2.50 12.73
N GLN A 121 -5.62 -1.44 12.07
CA GLN A 121 -4.75 -0.39 11.53
C GLN A 121 -5.09 0.98 12.13
N HIS A 122 -4.06 1.79 12.33
CA HIS A 122 -4.18 3.19 12.73
C HIS A 122 -3.02 3.99 12.18
N THR A 123 -3.27 5.20 11.69
CA THR A 123 -2.20 6.16 11.36
C THR A 123 -2.27 7.33 12.35
N PRO A 124 -1.20 7.62 13.11
CA PRO A 124 -1.16 8.79 13.97
C PRO A 124 -1.34 10.09 13.18
N ALA A 125 -1.92 11.11 13.83
CA ALA A 125 -1.98 12.45 13.26
C ALA A 125 -0.57 13.01 13.01
N THR A 126 -0.37 13.67 11.87
CA THR A 126 0.90 14.31 11.49
C THR A 126 0.80 15.83 11.65
N ALA A 127 1.89 16.54 11.36
CA ALA A 127 1.90 18.00 11.42
C ALA A 127 0.95 18.62 10.38
N ASP A 128 0.96 18.09 9.17
CA ASP A 128 0.18 18.52 8.00
C ASP A 128 -1.27 18.03 8.03
N GLN A 129 -1.56 16.89 8.66
CA GLN A 129 -2.87 16.25 8.59
C GLN A 129 -3.30 15.66 9.93
N LYS A 130 -4.42 16.17 10.49
CA LYS A 130 -4.98 15.69 11.77
C LYS A 130 -5.95 14.54 11.61
N GLU A 131 -6.73 14.55 10.54
CA GLU A 131 -7.65 13.46 10.22
C GLU A 131 -6.93 12.38 9.42
N LYS A 132 -7.14 11.12 9.81
CA LYS A 132 -6.54 9.94 9.17
C LYS A 132 -7.61 8.88 8.99
N LEU A 133 -7.60 8.23 7.83
CA LEU A 133 -8.53 7.17 7.47
C LEU A 133 -7.79 5.84 7.24
N PRO A 134 -8.49 4.69 7.37
CA PRO A 134 -7.90 3.38 7.10
C PRO A 134 -7.39 3.25 5.66
N LEU A 135 -6.19 2.73 5.43
CA LEU A 135 -5.62 2.51 4.10
C LEU A 135 -5.97 1.10 3.58
N HIS A 136 -5.92 0.93 2.26
CA HIS A 136 -5.92 -0.42 1.66
C HIS A 136 -4.49 -0.95 1.72
N ILE A 137 -4.20 -1.80 2.71
CA ILE A 137 -2.86 -2.36 2.96
C ILE A 137 -2.85 -3.81 2.46
N PRO A 138 -2.09 -4.16 1.41
CA PRO A 138 -1.88 -5.56 1.04
C PRO A 138 -1.12 -6.26 2.17
N LEU A 139 -1.74 -7.28 2.77
CA LEU A 139 -1.17 -8.06 3.85
C LEU A 139 -0.87 -9.47 3.34
N ASP A 140 0.41 -9.73 3.06
CA ASP A 140 0.90 -11.03 2.62
C ASP A 140 1.32 -11.87 3.83
N ILE A 141 0.82 -13.10 3.94
CA ILE A 141 1.01 -13.98 5.10
C ILE A 141 1.35 -15.41 4.65
N GLU A 142 2.13 -16.10 5.48
CA GLU A 142 2.43 -17.51 5.31
C GLU A 142 2.41 -18.19 6.68
N LEU A 143 1.72 -19.33 6.79
CA LEU A 143 1.63 -20.11 8.03
C LEU A 143 2.57 -21.32 7.94
N TYR A 144 3.20 -21.66 9.06
CA TYR A 144 4.15 -22.76 9.15
C TYR A 144 3.76 -23.74 10.26
N ASP A 145 3.94 -25.03 10.00
CA ASP A 145 3.77 -26.08 11.02
C ASP A 145 5.03 -26.26 11.89
N GLY A 146 4.94 -27.16 12.87
CA GLY A 146 6.06 -27.46 13.78
C GLY A 146 7.29 -28.10 13.10
N GLU A 147 7.15 -28.56 11.85
CA GLU A 147 8.25 -29.08 11.03
C GLU A 147 8.84 -28.01 10.10
N GLY A 148 8.28 -26.80 10.10
CA GLY A 148 8.68 -25.71 9.22
C GLY A 148 8.14 -25.84 7.79
N LYS A 149 7.07 -26.61 7.58
CA LYS A 149 6.38 -26.69 6.29
C LYS A 149 5.25 -25.66 6.22
N VAL A 150 5.02 -25.15 5.02
CA VAL A 150 3.93 -24.19 4.76
C VAL A 150 2.58 -24.89 4.92
N ILE A 151 1.70 -24.29 5.72
CA ILE A 151 0.30 -24.68 5.85
C ILE A 151 -0.50 -23.94 4.77
N PRO A 152 -1.17 -24.64 3.84
CA PRO A 152 -1.98 -24.00 2.82
C PRO A 152 -3.09 -23.14 3.41
N LEU A 153 -3.17 -21.88 2.97
CA LEU A 153 -4.23 -20.97 3.41
C LEU A 153 -5.55 -21.35 2.75
N GLN A 154 -6.54 -21.66 3.57
CA GLN A 154 -7.88 -21.97 3.12
C GLN A 154 -8.92 -21.35 4.06
N ASN A 155 -10.05 -20.92 3.49
CA ASN A 155 -11.21 -20.46 4.23
C ASN A 155 -12.44 -21.21 3.75
N ASN A 156 -13.13 -21.91 4.64
CA ASN A 156 -14.27 -22.78 4.33
C ASN A 156 -13.99 -23.78 3.19
N GLY A 157 -12.78 -24.35 3.16
CA GLY A 157 -12.33 -25.34 2.18
C GLY A 157 -11.91 -24.77 0.82
N HIS A 158 -11.93 -23.45 0.64
CA HIS A 158 -11.44 -22.79 -0.56
C HIS A 158 -10.06 -22.15 -0.31
N PRO A 159 -9.10 -22.29 -1.24
CA PRO A 159 -7.83 -21.59 -1.16
C PRO A 159 -8.03 -20.07 -1.03
N VAL A 160 -7.19 -19.43 -0.23
CA VAL A 160 -7.11 -17.97 -0.12
C VAL A 160 -6.04 -17.49 -1.11
N HIS A 161 -6.36 -17.50 -2.40
CA HIS A 161 -5.53 -16.95 -3.48
C HIS A 161 -6.42 -16.38 -4.58
#